data_AF-A0A959CY49-F1
#
_entry.id   AF-A0A959CY49-F1
#
_cell.length_a   1.000
_cell.length_b   1.000
_cell.length_c   1.000
_cell.angle_alpha   90.00
_cell.angle_beta   90.00
_cell.angle_gamma   90.00
#
_symmetry.space_group_name_H-M   'P 1'
#
loop_
_entity.id
_entity.type
_entity.pdbx_description
1 polymer ?
#
loop_
_entity_poly.entity_id
_entity_poly.type
_entity_poly.pdbx_seq_one_letter_code
_entity_poly.pdbx_strand_id
1 'polypeptide(L)'
;MAILFTVPLIGQDSIRYTEGFQFNRGIYTSLQDFKSNNPVKPSDIITDIDSSSPKFFQYLLAQENFRFPRNNEIVYMSPKEIFGYSDGSQVYYGAQYRFEVIGRICLLKEVDVVDSYSSFINPGDKYEAAREEGSGKLYILDFDTGAFFRCKPRKVEEIFQRDKALYREYENAGGKRKEKVLDFIKEYNFRRPVYFPKGK
;
A
#
# COMPACT_ATOMS: atom_id res chain seq x y z
N MET A 1 16.28 -26.79 -35.38
CA MET A 1 16.70 -26.96 -33.98
C MET A 1 16.21 -25.75 -33.20
N ALA A 2 15.28 -25.93 -32.27
CA ALA A 2 14.84 -24.88 -31.37
C ALA A 2 15.66 -25.00 -30.08
N ILE A 3 16.44 -23.96 -29.76
CA ILE A 3 17.15 -23.87 -28.48
C ILE A 3 16.14 -23.35 -27.45
N LEU A 4 15.64 -24.26 -26.61
CA LEU A 4 14.91 -23.90 -25.40
C LEU A 4 15.89 -23.29 -24.40
N PHE A 5 15.88 -21.97 -24.27
CA PHE A 5 16.49 -21.31 -23.13
C PHE A 5 15.57 -21.47 -21.92
N THR A 6 15.87 -22.44 -21.06
CA THR A 6 15.37 -22.45 -19.69
C THR A 6 16.07 -21.35 -18.92
N VAL A 7 15.40 -20.22 -18.72
CA VAL A 7 15.82 -19.22 -17.73
C VAL A 7 15.63 -19.86 -16.35
N PRO A 8 16.66 -19.95 -15.50
CA PRO A 8 16.46 -20.41 -14.14
C PRO A 8 15.57 -19.40 -13.42
N LEU A 9 14.45 -19.87 -12.89
CA LEU A 9 13.67 -19.14 -11.90
C LEU A 9 14.58 -18.95 -10.68
N ILE A 10 15.30 -17.83 -10.61
CA ILE A 10 16.03 -17.46 -9.41
C ILE A 10 14.96 -17.30 -8.33
N GLY A 11 14.84 -18.30 -7.45
CA GLY A 11 13.98 -18.23 -6.29
C GLY A 11 14.38 -16.99 -5.51
N GLN A 12 13.53 -15.95 -5.58
CA GLN A 12 13.78 -14.73 -4.86
C GLN A 12 13.65 -15.08 -3.39
N ASP A 13 14.75 -15.03 -2.64
CA ASP A 13 14.74 -15.25 -1.20
C ASP A 13 13.66 -14.34 -0.60
N SER A 14 12.69 -14.94 0.07
CA SER A 14 11.56 -14.21 0.66
C SER A 14 11.62 -14.31 2.17
N ILE A 15 11.28 -13.21 2.85
CA ILE A 15 11.24 -13.12 4.30
C ILE A 15 9.81 -12.93 4.75
N ARG A 16 9.46 -13.61 5.84
CA ARG A 16 8.17 -13.40 6.51
C ARG A 16 8.08 -11.93 6.93
N TYR A 17 6.96 -11.29 6.62
CA TYR A 17 6.70 -9.93 7.09
C TYR A 17 6.67 -9.88 8.63
N THR A 18 7.33 -8.87 9.17
CA THR A 18 7.25 -8.42 10.57
C THR A 18 7.17 -6.90 10.56
N GLU A 19 6.73 -6.27 11.66
CA GLU A 19 6.60 -4.81 11.74
C GLU A 19 7.90 -4.04 11.46
N GLY A 20 9.07 -4.68 11.58
CA GLY A 20 10.38 -4.11 11.25
C GLY A 20 10.79 -4.23 9.78
N PHE A 21 9.94 -4.79 8.90
CA PHE A 21 10.24 -4.92 7.48
C PHE A 21 10.33 -3.54 6.81
N GLN A 22 11.41 -3.30 6.07
CA GLN A 22 11.62 -2.05 5.35
C GLN A 22 11.07 -2.12 3.92
N PHE A 23 10.03 -1.33 3.65
CA PHE A 23 9.51 -1.16 2.30
C PHE A 23 10.39 -0.20 1.51
N ASN A 24 10.58 -0.51 0.22
CA ASN A 24 11.32 0.35 -0.67
C ASN A 24 10.54 1.66 -0.88
N ARG A 25 11.24 2.79 -0.78
CA ARG A 25 10.68 4.12 -1.03
C ARG A 25 10.34 4.27 -2.52
N GLY A 26 9.09 4.60 -2.82
CA GLY A 26 8.62 4.78 -4.20
C GLY A 26 7.12 4.56 -4.38
N ILE A 27 6.66 4.66 -5.63
CA ILE A 27 5.28 4.40 -6.04
C ILE A 27 5.11 2.94 -6.44
N TYR A 28 4.19 2.23 -5.79
CA TYR A 28 3.70 0.94 -6.22
C TYR A 28 2.55 1.15 -7.19
N THR A 29 2.73 0.79 -8.46
CA THR A 29 1.67 1.00 -9.46
C THR A 29 0.65 -0.13 -9.47
N SER A 30 0.95 -1.25 -8.81
CA SER A 30 0.10 -2.44 -8.79
C SER A 30 0.23 -3.18 -7.46
N LEU A 31 -0.75 -4.04 -7.15
CA LEU A 31 -0.64 -4.97 -6.02
C LEU A 31 0.59 -5.90 -6.18
N GLN A 32 0.97 -6.24 -7.41
CA GLN A 32 2.14 -7.08 -7.66
C GLN A 32 3.44 -6.35 -7.34
N ASP A 33 3.54 -5.06 -7.66
CA ASP A 33 4.68 -4.21 -7.29
C ASP A 33 4.82 -4.17 -5.77
N PHE A 34 3.70 -4.03 -5.05
CA PHE A 34 3.68 -4.05 -3.58
C PHE A 34 4.13 -5.40 -3.01
N LYS A 35 3.55 -6.50 -3.51
CA LYS A 35 3.92 -7.88 -3.11
C LYS A 35 5.39 -8.20 -3.36
N SER A 36 5.96 -7.64 -4.43
CA SER A 36 7.37 -7.80 -4.78
C SER A 36 8.29 -6.73 -4.17
N ASN A 37 7.75 -5.80 -3.37
CA ASN A 37 8.48 -4.66 -2.83
C ASN A 37 9.31 -3.92 -3.90
N ASN A 38 8.78 -3.77 -5.11
CA ASN A 38 9.48 -3.23 -6.28
C ASN A 38 8.76 -2.00 -6.84
N PRO A 39 8.80 -0.86 -6.12
CA PRO A 39 8.16 0.37 -6.58
C PRO A 39 8.97 1.05 -7.69
N VAL A 40 8.33 1.97 -8.39
CA VAL A 40 9.02 3.00 -9.18
C VAL A 40 9.71 3.95 -8.21
N LYS A 41 11.04 4.07 -8.30
CA LYS A 41 11.81 4.91 -7.39
C LYS A 41 11.60 6.39 -7.72
N PRO A 42 11.69 7.29 -6.73
CA PRO A 42 11.65 8.74 -6.96
C PRO A 42 12.66 9.23 -8.01
N SER A 43 13.86 8.63 -8.07
CA SER A 43 14.89 8.95 -9.08
C SER A 43 14.50 8.59 -10.52
N ASP A 44 13.56 7.66 -10.67
CA ASP A 44 13.15 7.12 -11.97
C ASP A 44 11.91 7.87 -12.50
N ILE A 45 11.28 8.71 -11.67
CA ILE A 45 10.12 9.52 -12.05
C ILE A 45 10.61 10.79 -12.74
N ILE A 46 10.08 11.04 -13.93
CA ILE A 46 10.45 12.19 -14.75
C ILE A 46 9.60 13.39 -14.31
N THR A 47 10.15 14.18 -13.39
CA THR A 47 9.53 15.36 -12.78
C THR A 47 10.59 16.39 -12.42
N ASP A 48 10.19 17.65 -12.21
CA ASP A 48 11.04 18.74 -11.71
C ASP A 48 11.16 18.76 -10.18
N ILE A 49 10.41 17.90 -9.49
CA ILE A 49 10.47 17.73 -8.04
C ILE A 49 11.77 17.02 -7.63
N ASP A 50 12.49 17.57 -6.65
CA ASP A 50 13.67 16.92 -6.06
C ASP A 50 13.32 15.55 -5.44
N SER A 51 13.85 14.49 -6.05
CA SER A 51 13.65 13.09 -5.64
C SER A 51 14.08 12.78 -4.20
N SER A 52 15.00 13.58 -3.64
CA SER A 52 15.49 13.44 -2.25
C SER A 52 14.62 14.17 -1.22
N SER A 53 13.70 15.03 -1.67
CA SER A 53 12.85 15.83 -0.81
C SER A 53 11.95 14.95 0.09
N PRO A 54 11.86 15.25 1.40
CA PRO A 54 10.87 14.62 2.28
C PRO A 54 9.43 14.84 1.82
N LYS A 55 9.18 15.91 1.04
CA LYS A 55 7.86 16.25 0.49
C LYS A 55 7.63 15.72 -0.93
N PHE A 56 8.54 14.90 -1.47
CA PHE A 56 8.47 14.41 -2.84
C PHE A 56 7.09 13.83 -3.20
N PHE A 57 6.57 12.88 -2.40
CA PHE A 57 5.27 12.25 -2.68
C PHE A 57 4.11 13.22 -2.52
N GLN A 58 4.20 14.13 -1.55
CA GLN A 58 3.19 15.16 -1.37
C GLN A 58 3.06 16.05 -2.61
N TYR A 59 4.19 16.45 -3.20
CA TYR A 59 4.20 17.25 -4.43
C TYR A 59 3.78 16.44 -5.65
N LEU A 60 4.29 15.21 -5.78
CA LEU A 60 4.00 14.35 -6.92
C LEU A 60 2.51 13.98 -6.99
N LEU A 61 1.90 13.65 -5.86
CA LEU A 61 0.50 13.23 -5.79
C LEU A 61 -0.50 14.40 -5.94
N ALA A 62 -0.03 15.64 -5.84
CA ALA A 62 -0.81 16.84 -6.13
C ALA A 62 -0.82 17.22 -7.63
N GLN A 63 0.04 16.59 -8.44
CA GLN A 63 0.03 16.78 -9.90
C GLN A 63 -1.14 16.02 -10.54
N GLU A 64 -1.59 16.46 -11.71
CA GLU A 64 -2.65 15.72 -12.43
C GLU A 64 -2.17 14.34 -12.89
N ASN A 65 -0.93 14.30 -13.41
CA ASN A 65 -0.25 13.10 -13.91
C ASN A 65 1.25 13.22 -13.70
N PHE A 66 1.93 12.08 -13.63
CA PHE A 66 3.38 11.96 -13.68
C PHE A 66 3.77 10.85 -14.66
N ARG A 67 5.07 10.76 -14.99
CA ARG A 67 5.57 9.76 -15.94
C ARG A 67 6.89 9.15 -15.52
N PHE A 68 7.12 7.91 -15.93
CA PHE A 68 8.33 7.14 -15.59
C PHE A 68 8.63 6.09 -16.67
N PRO A 69 9.88 5.66 -16.84
CA PRO A 69 10.24 4.62 -17.78
C PRO A 69 9.87 3.23 -17.22
N ARG A 70 9.29 2.38 -18.06
CA ARG A 70 9.04 0.96 -17.76
C ARG A 70 9.01 0.16 -19.05
N ASN A 71 9.72 -0.97 -19.10
CA ASN A 71 9.79 -1.85 -20.27
C ASN A 71 10.10 -1.11 -21.59
N ASN A 72 11.05 -0.19 -21.55
CA ASN A 72 11.47 0.65 -22.69
C ASN A 72 10.41 1.65 -23.20
N GLU A 73 9.33 1.86 -22.45
CA GLU A 73 8.30 2.85 -22.75
C GLU A 73 8.22 3.89 -21.64
N ILE A 74 7.65 5.06 -21.95
CA ILE A 74 7.28 6.06 -20.95
C ILE A 74 5.82 5.84 -20.59
N VAL A 75 5.57 5.46 -19.35
CA VAL A 75 4.23 5.30 -18.79
C VAL A 75 3.79 6.63 -18.19
N TYR A 76 2.59 7.06 -18.54
CA TYR A 76 1.90 8.20 -17.92
C TYR A 76 0.87 7.65 -16.93
N MET A 77 0.76 8.26 -15.76
CA MET A 77 -0.11 7.76 -14.70
C MET A 77 -0.68 8.91 -13.88
N SER A 78 -1.95 8.81 -13.51
CA SER A 78 -2.55 9.71 -12.54
C SER A 78 -2.29 9.22 -11.11
N PRO A 79 -2.07 10.10 -10.12
CA PRO A 79 -2.04 9.73 -8.70
C PRO A 79 -3.25 8.92 -8.21
N LYS A 80 -4.41 9.05 -8.87
CA LYS A 80 -5.62 8.29 -8.53
C LYS A 80 -5.56 6.81 -8.96
N GLU A 81 -4.63 6.45 -9.84
CA GLU A 81 -4.52 5.12 -10.43
C GLU A 81 -3.43 4.27 -9.76
N ILE A 82 -2.60 4.85 -8.91
CA ILE A 82 -1.55 4.11 -8.20
C ILE A 82 -2.20 3.10 -7.26
N PHE A 83 -1.52 1.97 -7.02
CA PHE A 83 -1.89 1.10 -5.91
C PHE A 83 -1.56 1.79 -4.58
N GLY A 84 -0.38 2.38 -4.48
CA GLY A 84 0.07 3.02 -3.24
C GLY A 84 1.51 3.50 -3.33
N TYR A 85 2.06 3.91 -2.20
CA TYR A 85 3.45 4.34 -2.11
C TYR A 85 4.04 4.05 -0.74
N SER A 86 5.37 4.06 -0.65
CA SER A 86 6.07 4.18 0.62
C SER A 86 7.00 5.38 0.58
N ASP A 87 6.99 6.16 1.65
CA ASP A 87 7.96 7.25 1.86
C ASP A 87 9.31 6.76 2.45
N GLY A 88 9.44 5.45 2.67
CA GLY A 88 10.57 4.80 3.35
C GLY A 88 10.33 4.54 4.84
N SER A 89 9.31 5.18 5.43
CA SER A 89 8.92 5.01 6.83
C SER A 89 7.54 4.39 6.99
N GLN A 90 6.59 4.84 6.17
CA GLN A 90 5.20 4.44 6.17
C GLN A 90 4.82 3.91 4.79
N VAL A 91 3.73 3.15 4.75
CA VAL A 91 3.14 2.64 3.51
C VAL A 91 1.71 3.14 3.42
N TYR A 92 1.32 3.53 2.21
CA TYR A 92 0.01 4.08 1.90
C TYR A 92 -0.59 3.33 0.72
N TYR A 93 -1.91 3.16 0.74
CA TYR A 93 -2.74 2.71 -0.38
C TYR A 93 -3.44 3.95 -0.96
N GLY A 94 -3.23 4.19 -2.26
CA GLY A 94 -3.47 5.50 -2.85
C GLY A 94 -2.78 6.62 -2.08
N ALA A 95 -3.42 7.79 -1.99
CA ALA A 95 -2.98 8.93 -1.17
C ALA A 95 -3.64 8.99 0.21
N GLN A 96 -4.73 8.24 0.43
CA GLN A 96 -5.70 8.49 1.51
C GLN A 96 -5.64 7.48 2.66
N TYR A 97 -5.01 6.32 2.46
CA TYR A 97 -5.10 5.21 3.41
C TYR A 97 -3.71 4.75 3.85
N ARG A 98 -3.36 4.96 5.11
CA ARG A 98 -2.10 4.46 5.68
C ARG A 98 -2.28 3.02 6.17
N PHE A 99 -1.31 2.15 5.92
CA PHE A 99 -1.30 0.82 6.50
C PHE A 99 -0.98 0.88 8.01
N GLU A 100 -1.85 0.28 8.81
CA GLU A 100 -1.65 0.09 10.25
C GLU A 100 -1.20 -1.34 10.56
N VAL A 101 -1.68 -2.31 9.78
CA VAL A 101 -1.25 -3.72 9.82
C VAL A 101 -1.09 -4.21 8.39
N ILE A 102 0.05 -4.84 8.09
CA ILE A 102 0.29 -5.53 6.83
C ILE A 102 0.29 -7.04 7.11
N GLY A 103 -0.46 -7.78 6.32
CA GLY A 103 -0.64 -9.21 6.49
C GLY A 103 -1.48 -9.79 5.35
N ARG A 104 -1.99 -11.00 5.52
CA ARG A 104 -2.96 -11.58 4.56
C ARG A 104 -4.24 -10.74 4.52
N ILE A 105 -4.61 -10.20 5.68
CA ILE A 105 -5.59 -9.12 5.84
C ILE A 105 -4.81 -7.88 6.25
N CYS A 106 -4.75 -6.88 5.38
CA CYS A 106 -4.17 -5.59 5.73
C CYS A 106 -5.23 -4.71 6.38
N LEU A 107 -4.88 -4.03 7.48
CA LEU A 107 -5.71 -3.02 8.12
C LEU A 107 -5.14 -1.65 7.76
N LEU A 108 -6.00 -0.77 7.25
CA LEU A 108 -5.64 0.57 6.85
C LEU A 108 -6.49 1.60 7.58
N LYS A 109 -5.94 2.79 7.78
CA LYS A 109 -6.64 3.94 8.36
C LYS A 109 -6.71 5.06 7.34
N GLU A 110 -7.89 5.63 7.15
CA GLU A 110 -8.07 6.85 6.38
C GLU A 110 -7.41 8.03 7.11
N VAL A 111 -6.51 8.72 6.42
CA VAL A 111 -5.69 9.83 6.94
C VAL A 111 -5.95 11.09 6.14
N ASP A 112 -5.55 12.22 6.72
CA ASP A 112 -5.68 13.51 6.07
C ASP A 112 -4.88 13.56 4.77
N VAL A 113 -5.45 14.15 3.74
CA VAL A 113 -4.80 14.37 2.45
C VAL A 113 -4.63 15.86 2.21
N VAL A 114 -3.51 16.20 1.57
CA VAL A 114 -3.26 17.56 1.09
C VAL A 114 -3.60 17.59 -0.38
N ASP A 115 -4.66 18.32 -0.73
CA ASP A 115 -5.30 18.28 -2.04
C ASP A 115 -4.70 19.23 -3.06
N SER A 116 -4.05 20.32 -2.61
CA SER A 116 -3.42 21.25 -3.52
C SER A 116 -2.25 22.01 -2.89
N TYR A 117 -1.20 22.20 -3.68
CA TYR A 117 -0.14 23.16 -3.42
C TYR A 117 -0.30 24.35 -4.35
N SER A 118 -0.90 25.44 -3.87
CA SER A 118 -1.13 26.65 -4.67
C SER A 118 0.16 27.42 -5.01
N SER A 119 1.24 27.19 -4.26
CA SER A 119 2.43 28.06 -4.31
C SER A 119 3.31 27.89 -5.55
N PHE A 120 3.11 26.85 -6.35
CA PHE A 120 3.87 26.69 -7.61
C PHE A 120 3.27 27.49 -8.77
N ILE A 121 2.01 27.94 -8.65
CA ILE A 121 1.29 28.55 -9.76
C ILE A 121 1.44 30.08 -9.75
N ASN A 122 1.56 30.73 -8.59
CA ASN A 122 1.61 32.18 -8.49
C ASN A 122 2.65 32.68 -7.45
N PRO A 123 3.77 33.29 -7.89
CA PRO A 123 4.69 33.99 -6.99
C PRO A 123 3.98 35.18 -6.32
N GLY A 124 3.78 35.15 -5.01
CA GLY A 124 3.18 36.24 -4.23
C GLY A 124 1.89 35.87 -3.48
N ASP A 125 1.27 34.73 -3.81
CA ASP A 125 0.10 34.24 -3.09
C ASP A 125 0.51 33.59 -1.76
N LYS A 126 -0.29 33.83 -0.71
CA LYS A 126 -0.12 33.14 0.57
C LYS A 126 -0.31 31.64 0.35
N TYR A 127 0.65 30.88 0.88
CA TYR A 127 0.64 29.44 0.87
C TYR A 127 -0.60 28.91 1.61
N GLU A 128 -1.52 28.28 0.89
CA GLU A 128 -2.67 27.60 1.47
C GLU A 128 -2.72 26.18 0.92
N ALA A 129 -2.36 25.22 1.78
CA ALA A 129 -2.59 23.81 1.52
C ALA A 129 -4.03 23.50 1.93
N ALA A 130 -4.90 23.21 0.98
CA ALA A 130 -6.21 22.64 1.30
C ALA A 130 -5.98 21.24 1.87
N ARG A 131 -6.36 21.03 3.13
CA ARG A 131 -6.23 19.75 3.82
C ARG A 131 -7.62 19.18 4.04
N GLU A 132 -7.89 18.03 3.42
CA GLU A 132 -9.08 17.25 3.74
C GLU A 132 -8.77 16.37 4.96
N GLU A 133 -9.54 16.55 6.04
CA GLU A 133 -9.40 15.74 7.24
C GLU A 133 -9.89 14.31 6.97
N GLY A 134 -9.02 13.34 7.20
CA GLY A 134 -9.35 11.92 7.10
C GLY A 134 -10.25 11.54 8.25
N SER A 135 -11.31 10.77 7.99
CA SER A 135 -12.27 10.47 9.06
C SER A 135 -11.78 9.45 10.09
N GLY A 136 -10.52 9.01 9.99
CA GLY A 136 -9.88 8.04 10.88
C GLY A 136 -10.48 6.64 10.82
N LYS A 137 -11.38 6.38 9.87
CA LYS A 137 -12.07 5.09 9.69
C LYS A 137 -11.08 4.03 9.23
N LEU A 138 -11.36 2.80 9.65
CA LEU A 138 -10.58 1.63 9.27
C LEU A 138 -11.14 0.98 8.00
N TYR A 139 -10.21 0.50 7.17
CA TYR A 139 -10.44 -0.20 5.92
C TYR A 139 -9.62 -1.48 5.88
N ILE A 140 -10.03 -2.41 5.03
CA ILE A 140 -9.39 -3.69 4.80
C ILE A 140 -8.94 -3.74 3.35
N LEU A 141 -7.72 -4.19 3.15
CA LEU A 141 -7.24 -4.69 1.87
C LEU A 141 -6.96 -6.19 2.02
N ASP A 142 -7.65 -7.00 1.22
CA ASP A 142 -7.36 -8.43 1.10
C ASP A 142 -6.10 -8.61 0.25
N PHE A 143 -5.03 -9.10 0.85
CA PHE A 143 -3.73 -9.22 0.20
C PHE A 143 -3.77 -10.19 -0.97
N ASP A 144 -4.62 -11.22 -0.94
CA ASP A 144 -4.67 -12.21 -2.03
C ASP A 144 -5.36 -11.62 -3.26
N THR A 145 -6.51 -10.98 -3.07
CA THR A 145 -7.42 -10.58 -4.15
C THR A 145 -7.29 -9.10 -4.54
N GLY A 146 -6.73 -8.26 -3.68
CA GLY A 146 -6.75 -6.80 -3.85
C GLY A 146 -8.09 -6.15 -3.51
N ALA A 147 -9.06 -6.90 -2.98
CA ALA A 147 -10.35 -6.34 -2.59
C ALA A 147 -10.17 -5.31 -1.46
N PHE A 148 -10.67 -4.10 -1.67
CA PHE A 148 -10.58 -2.99 -0.73
C PHE A 148 -11.98 -2.56 -0.25
N PHE A 149 -12.20 -2.52 1.06
CA PHE A 149 -13.50 -2.16 1.63
C PHE A 149 -13.40 -1.65 3.07
N ARG A 150 -14.40 -0.87 3.50
CA ARG A 150 -14.47 -0.39 4.90
C ARG A 150 -14.52 -1.55 5.88
N CYS A 151 -13.74 -1.48 6.96
CA CYS A 151 -13.65 -2.50 8.00
C CYS A 151 -14.97 -2.64 8.77
N LYS A 152 -15.86 -3.49 8.23
CA LYS A 152 -17.13 -3.87 8.84
C LYS A 152 -17.03 -5.34 9.25
N PRO A 153 -17.34 -5.71 10.50
CA PRO A 153 -17.19 -7.09 11.00
C PRO A 153 -17.69 -8.17 10.05
N ARG A 154 -18.94 -8.05 9.55
CA ARG A 154 -19.53 -9.01 8.62
C ARG A 154 -18.70 -9.27 7.36
N LYS A 155 -18.09 -8.22 6.78
CA LYS A 155 -17.25 -8.37 5.58
C LYS A 155 -15.89 -8.99 5.90
N VAL A 156 -15.34 -8.74 7.09
CA VAL A 156 -14.08 -9.36 7.52
C VAL A 156 -14.28 -10.84 7.84
N GLU A 157 -15.44 -11.19 8.41
CA GLU A 157 -15.85 -12.57 8.68
C GLU A 157 -15.85 -13.44 7.41
N GLU A 158 -16.19 -12.87 6.24
CA GLU A 158 -16.09 -13.57 4.94
C GLU A 158 -14.65 -14.00 4.61
N ILE A 159 -13.63 -13.24 5.05
CA ILE A 159 -12.22 -13.64 4.90
C ILE A 159 -11.85 -14.70 5.92
N PHE A 160 -12.30 -14.57 7.18
CA PHE A 160 -12.03 -15.57 8.21
C PHE A 160 -12.54 -16.96 7.85
N GLN A 161 -13.64 -17.07 7.09
CA GLN A 161 -14.17 -18.36 6.62
C GLN A 161 -13.17 -19.17 5.76
N ARG A 162 -12.14 -18.53 5.19
CA ARG A 162 -11.01 -19.22 4.51
C ARG A 162 -10.16 -20.04 5.49
N ASP A 163 -10.27 -19.76 6.79
CA ASP A 163 -9.70 -20.51 7.90
C ASP A 163 -10.80 -21.03 8.83
N LYS A 164 -11.28 -22.25 8.54
CA LYS A 164 -12.41 -22.84 9.28
C LYS A 164 -12.15 -22.98 10.79
N ALA A 165 -10.90 -23.19 11.20
CA ALA A 165 -10.56 -23.32 12.61
C ALA A 165 -10.64 -21.96 13.32
N LEU A 166 -9.95 -20.95 12.76
CA LEU A 166 -10.01 -19.59 13.31
C LEU A 166 -11.43 -19.01 13.27
N TYR A 167 -12.20 -19.29 12.21
CA TYR A 167 -13.58 -18.81 12.13
C TYR A 167 -14.46 -19.38 13.25
N ARG A 168 -14.32 -20.67 13.59
CA ARG A 168 -15.04 -21.27 14.74
C ARG A 168 -14.60 -20.66 16.06
N GLU A 169 -13.30 -20.41 16.25
CA GLU A 169 -12.80 -19.72 17.44
C GLU A 169 -13.39 -18.31 17.53
N TYR A 170 -13.44 -17.60 16.40
CA TYR A 170 -14.07 -16.29 16.31
C TYR A 170 -15.56 -16.37 16.66
N GLU A 171 -16.34 -17.31 16.14
CA GLU A 171 -17.77 -17.41 16.46
C GLU A 171 -18.03 -17.64 17.95
N ASN A 172 -17.20 -18.46 18.59
CA ASN A 172 -17.35 -18.83 20.00
C ASN A 172 -16.73 -17.81 20.97
N ALA A 173 -15.84 -16.94 20.51
CA ALA A 173 -15.19 -15.96 21.36
C ALA A 173 -16.17 -14.86 21.83
N GLY A 174 -16.14 -14.55 23.12
CA GLY A 174 -16.94 -13.49 23.71
C GLY A 174 -16.47 -12.07 23.32
N GLY A 175 -17.19 -11.05 23.81
CA GLY A 175 -16.83 -9.65 23.64
C GLY A 175 -17.52 -8.93 22.46
N LYS A 176 -17.26 -7.62 22.33
CA LYS A 176 -17.88 -6.80 21.29
C LYS A 176 -17.27 -7.15 19.93
N ARG A 177 -18.12 -7.42 18.94
CA ARG A 177 -17.70 -7.79 17.58
C ARG A 177 -16.65 -6.85 16.98
N LYS A 178 -16.79 -5.52 17.16
CA LYS A 178 -15.86 -4.53 16.60
C LYS A 178 -14.45 -4.65 17.18
N GLU A 179 -14.33 -4.88 18.49
CA GLU A 179 -13.04 -5.02 19.18
C GLU A 179 -12.40 -6.36 18.77
N LYS A 180 -13.17 -7.44 18.89
CA LYS A 180 -12.74 -8.80 18.56
C LYS A 180 -12.25 -9.00 17.13
N VAL A 181 -12.87 -8.32 16.15
CA VAL A 181 -12.42 -8.41 14.74
C VAL A 181 -10.98 -7.98 14.58
N LEU A 182 -10.53 -6.94 15.29
CA LEU A 182 -9.16 -6.44 15.16
C LEU A 182 -8.14 -7.43 15.72
N ASP A 183 -8.46 -8.08 16.83
CA ASP A 183 -7.61 -9.11 17.42
C ASP A 183 -7.52 -10.35 16.53
N PHE A 184 -8.66 -10.78 15.97
CA PHE A 184 -8.69 -11.93 15.07
C PHE A 184 -8.06 -11.66 13.69
N ILE A 185 -7.96 -10.40 13.25
CA ILE A 185 -7.12 -10.03 12.08
C ILE A 185 -5.65 -10.36 12.37
N LYS A 186 -5.14 -9.98 13.56
CA LYS A 186 -3.76 -10.27 13.95
C LYS A 186 -3.50 -11.78 14.02
N GLU A 187 -4.43 -12.52 14.62
CA GLU A 187 -4.34 -13.98 14.71
C GLU A 187 -4.40 -14.66 13.34
N TYR A 188 -5.31 -14.23 12.45
CA TYR A 188 -5.38 -14.74 11.08
C TYR A 188 -4.07 -14.49 10.33
N ASN A 189 -3.49 -13.29 10.45
CA ASN A 189 -2.20 -12.95 9.86
C ASN A 189 -1.03 -13.74 10.46
N PHE A 190 -1.08 -14.04 11.76
CA PHE A 190 -0.09 -14.87 12.43
C PHE A 190 -0.08 -16.30 11.90
N ARG A 191 -1.28 -16.90 11.72
CA ARG A 191 -1.46 -18.25 11.15
C ARG A 191 -1.16 -18.30 9.66
N ARG A 192 -1.35 -17.19 8.94
CA ARG A 192 -1.21 -17.09 7.47
C ARG A 192 -0.27 -15.96 7.10
N PRO A 193 1.03 -16.09 7.43
CA PRO A 193 1.98 -15.04 7.16
C PRO A 193 2.04 -14.72 5.66
N VAL A 194 2.38 -13.46 5.39
CA VAL A 194 2.79 -13.00 4.06
C VAL A 194 4.30 -12.87 4.03
N TYR A 195 4.85 -13.00 2.83
CA TYR A 195 6.28 -12.96 2.58
C TYR A 195 6.55 -11.90 1.53
N PHE A 196 7.62 -11.14 1.72
CA PHE A 196 8.12 -10.18 0.75
C PHE A 196 9.53 -10.59 0.34
N PRO A 197 10.00 -10.21 -0.86
CA PRO A 197 11.38 -10.41 -1.24
C PRO A 197 12.32 -9.77 -0.22
N LYS A 198 13.40 -10.48 0.12
CA LYS A 198 14.49 -9.91 0.91
C LYS A 198 15.01 -8.68 0.16
N GLY A 199 15.01 -7.53 0.82
CA GLY A 199 15.61 -6.31 0.29
C GLY A 199 17.05 -6.61 -0.14
N LYS A 200 17.47 -6.00 -1.25
CA LYS A 200 18.89 -6.02 -1.66
C LYS A 200 19.71 -5.14 -0.73
#